data_AF-A0A563EYI4-F1
#
_entry.id   AF-A0A563EYI4-F1
#
_cell.length_a   1.000
_cell.length_b   1.000
_cell.length_c   1.000
_cell.angle_alpha   90.00
_cell.angle_beta   90.00
_cell.angle_gamma   90.00
#
_symmetry.space_group_name_H-M   'P 1'
#
loop_
_entity.id
_entity.type
_entity.pdbx_description
1 polymer ?
#
loop_
_entity_poly.entity_id
_entity_poly.type
_entity_poly.pdbx_seq_one_letter_code
_entity_poly.pdbx_strand_id
1 'polypeptide(L)'
;MRSRDATRAQPRWATMRDMDATTVRMPDAETVEEVLKLASRAPTFDAVPPARWRIGADRLELLTTRMDPVALIACGAALHHVRIGLSALGWSCRVHRKPKGDHLATVFPRWELDPFSNEVASAAAVSLRRSDARTFSDQEVPISALTWLLQAAQAEGASLVPVSKGNGVVLSLVAESDDLALLRGGEALSSVLLAATVWGLASHVRIDGDAVLIRVGWQWPNAEPLPHSAR
;
A
#
# COMPACT_ATOMS: atom_id res chain seq x y z
N MET A 1 -58.14 20.21 50.47
CA MET A 1 -57.42 18.93 50.68
C MET A 1 -57.25 18.29 49.31
N ARG A 2 -55.97 18.07 48.91
CA ARG A 2 -55.36 17.27 47.82
C ARG A 2 -56.33 16.57 46.85
N SER A 3 -56.16 16.55 45.53
CA SER A 3 -54.94 16.23 44.77
C SER A 3 -55.25 16.44 43.28
N ARG A 4 -54.41 17.15 42.53
CA ARG A 4 -54.49 17.24 41.06
C ARG A 4 -53.77 16.03 40.46
N ASP A 5 -54.48 15.28 39.61
CA ASP A 5 -53.90 14.27 38.73
C ASP A 5 -52.87 14.90 37.79
N ALA A 6 -51.61 14.52 37.98
CA ALA A 6 -50.52 14.80 37.05
C ALA A 6 -50.22 13.52 36.28
N THR A 7 -50.85 13.36 35.11
CA THR A 7 -50.47 12.35 34.12
C THR A 7 -49.06 12.67 33.64
N ARG A 8 -48.07 12.02 34.25
CA ARG A 8 -46.64 12.20 33.95
C ARG A 8 -46.36 11.57 32.59
N ALA A 9 -46.41 12.38 31.53
CA ALA A 9 -45.95 11.99 30.21
C ALA A 9 -44.48 11.55 30.29
N GLN A 10 -44.20 10.31 29.89
CA GLN A 10 -42.84 9.78 29.82
C GLN A 10 -42.07 10.50 28.71
N PRO A 11 -40.80 10.86 28.93
CA PRO A 11 -40.02 11.57 27.92
C PRO A 11 -39.65 10.63 26.76
N ARG A 12 -39.77 11.14 25.53
CA ARG A 12 -39.59 10.45 24.23
C ARG A 12 -38.15 10.01 23.91
N TRP A 13 -37.27 9.86 24.90
CA TRP A 13 -35.90 9.36 24.72
C TRP A 13 -35.75 7.88 25.12
N ALA A 14 -36.82 7.22 25.58
CA ALA A 14 -36.80 5.82 26.02
C ALA A 14 -36.66 4.77 24.90
N THR A 15 -36.37 5.18 23.66
CA THR A 15 -35.88 4.31 22.58
C THR A 15 -34.49 4.75 22.16
N MET A 16 -33.55 4.75 23.11
CA MET A 16 -32.12 4.93 22.87
C MET A 16 -31.36 3.70 23.37
N ARG A 17 -31.87 2.52 22.97
CA ARG A 17 -31.21 1.22 23.07
C ARG A 17 -31.30 0.56 21.69
N ASP A 18 -30.65 1.19 20.72
CA ASP A 18 -30.26 0.61 19.42
C ASP A 18 -29.04 1.38 18.89
N MET A 19 -28.11 1.74 19.80
CA MET A 19 -26.78 2.26 19.47
C MET A 19 -25.70 1.23 19.87
N ASP A 20 -25.94 -0.04 19.54
CA ASP A 20 -24.97 -1.12 19.73
C ASP A 20 -25.03 -2.11 18.57
N ALA A 21 -24.44 -1.67 17.45
CA ALA A 21 -23.71 -2.49 16.49
C ALA A 21 -23.21 -1.53 15.41
N THR A 22 -21.99 -1.01 15.54
CA THR A 22 -21.28 -0.48 14.37
C THR A 22 -21.07 -1.67 13.45
N THR A 23 -22.06 -1.95 12.58
CA THR A 23 -21.99 -3.06 11.64
C THR A 23 -20.72 -2.86 10.83
N VAL A 24 -19.72 -3.70 11.08
CA VAL A 24 -18.51 -3.77 10.28
C VAL A 24 -18.98 -4.07 8.86
N ARG A 25 -19.01 -3.04 8.03
CA ARG A 25 -19.48 -3.13 6.65
C ARG A 25 -18.26 -3.47 5.81
N MET A 26 -18.31 -4.58 5.12
CA MET A 26 -17.36 -4.91 4.06
C MET A 26 -17.74 -4.09 2.82
N PRO A 27 -16.77 -3.66 1.98
CA PRO A 27 -17.10 -3.26 0.62
C PRO A 27 -17.94 -4.31 -0.11
N ASP A 28 -18.75 -3.87 -1.07
CA ASP A 28 -19.43 -4.84 -1.93
C ASP A 28 -18.42 -5.62 -2.78
N ALA A 29 -18.87 -6.73 -3.35
CA ALA A 29 -18.00 -7.63 -4.10
C ALA A 29 -17.32 -6.93 -5.30
N GLU A 30 -18.01 -5.99 -5.94
CA GLU A 30 -17.47 -5.21 -7.05
C GLU A 30 -16.31 -4.32 -6.60
N THR A 31 -16.49 -3.58 -5.51
CA THR A 31 -15.42 -2.75 -4.90
C THR A 31 -14.22 -3.61 -4.54
N VAL A 32 -14.42 -4.78 -3.92
CA VAL A 32 -13.33 -5.69 -3.56
C VAL A 32 -12.57 -6.17 -4.80
N GLU A 33 -13.30 -6.54 -5.85
CA GLU A 33 -12.70 -6.99 -7.11
C GLU A 33 -11.84 -5.88 -7.74
N GLU A 34 -12.32 -4.63 -7.74
CA GLU A 34 -11.56 -3.47 -8.24
C GLU A 34 -10.28 -3.22 -7.43
N VAL A 35 -10.36 -3.28 -6.09
CA VAL A 35 -9.18 -3.17 -5.23
C VAL A 35 -8.16 -4.25 -5.55
N LEU A 36 -8.60 -5.50 -5.72
CA LEU A 36 -7.68 -6.61 -6.01
C LEU A 36 -7.10 -6.53 -7.43
N LYS A 37 -7.86 -6.04 -8.42
CA LYS A 37 -7.37 -5.72 -9.77
C LYS A 37 -6.30 -4.62 -9.74
N LEU A 38 -6.49 -3.59 -8.93
CA LEU A 38 -5.48 -2.54 -8.74
C LEU A 38 -4.25 -3.11 -8.04
N ALA A 39 -4.43 -3.93 -7.00
CA ALA A 39 -3.35 -4.56 -6.26
C ALA A 39 -2.55 -5.59 -7.06
N SER A 40 -3.13 -6.19 -8.11
CA SER A 40 -2.40 -7.07 -9.02
C SER A 40 -1.32 -6.35 -9.85
N ARG A 41 -1.19 -5.02 -9.72
CA ARG A 41 -0.14 -4.20 -10.33
C ARG A 41 1.03 -3.89 -9.39
N ALA A 42 0.98 -4.42 -8.17
CA ALA A 42 2.09 -4.34 -7.24
C ALA A 42 3.38 -4.89 -7.87
N PRO A 43 4.54 -4.30 -7.58
CA PRO A 43 5.81 -4.81 -8.07
C PRO A 43 6.02 -6.27 -7.62
N THR A 44 6.39 -7.12 -8.57
CA THR A 44 6.77 -8.51 -8.36
C THR A 44 8.12 -8.76 -9.01
N PHE A 45 8.87 -9.72 -8.47
CA PHE A 45 10.18 -10.12 -8.98
C PHE A 45 10.13 -11.39 -9.82
N ASP A 46 9.00 -12.09 -9.76
CA ASP A 46 8.75 -13.34 -10.47
C ASP A 46 7.57 -13.18 -11.43
N ALA A 47 7.56 -14.03 -12.46
CA ALA A 47 6.46 -14.09 -13.43
C ALA A 47 5.11 -14.40 -12.77
N VAL A 48 5.11 -15.14 -11.66
CA VAL A 48 3.91 -15.46 -10.88
C VAL A 48 4.02 -14.78 -9.52
N PRO A 49 3.16 -13.78 -9.22
CA PRO A 49 3.16 -13.15 -7.90
C PRO A 49 2.88 -14.17 -6.79
N PRO A 50 3.57 -14.08 -5.64
CA PRO A 50 3.41 -15.02 -4.52
C PRO A 50 2.14 -14.73 -3.69
N ALA A 51 1.65 -13.50 -3.71
CA ALA A 51 0.48 -13.07 -2.95
C ALA A 51 -0.80 -13.79 -3.40
N ARG A 52 -1.58 -14.27 -2.44
CA ARG A 52 -2.92 -14.84 -2.63
C ARG A 52 -3.88 -14.14 -1.69
N TRP A 53 -5.06 -13.81 -2.17
CA TRP A 53 -6.08 -13.12 -1.39
C TRP A 53 -7.25 -14.06 -1.12
N ARG A 54 -7.59 -14.21 0.16
CA ARG A 54 -8.83 -14.88 0.59
C ARG A 54 -9.80 -13.81 1.06
N ILE A 55 -10.99 -13.80 0.48
CA ILE A 55 -12.06 -12.84 0.79
C ILE A 55 -12.94 -13.49 1.86
N GLY A 56 -12.97 -12.89 3.05
CA GLY A 56 -13.87 -13.26 4.13
C GLY A 56 -15.12 -12.39 4.15
N ALA A 57 -16.00 -12.62 5.13
CA ALA A 57 -17.24 -11.85 5.28
C ALA A 57 -16.99 -10.38 5.67
N ASP A 58 -15.94 -10.11 6.42
CA ASP A 58 -15.62 -8.81 7.04
C ASP A 58 -14.14 -8.41 6.92
N ARG A 59 -13.35 -9.19 6.16
CA ARG A 59 -11.89 -9.03 6.05
C ARG A 59 -11.34 -9.58 4.74
N LEU A 60 -10.16 -9.10 4.38
CA LEU A 60 -9.31 -9.70 3.35
C LEU A 60 -8.08 -10.30 4.03
N GLU A 61 -7.70 -11.51 3.65
CA GLU A 61 -6.54 -12.19 4.21
C GLU A 61 -5.49 -12.37 3.13
N LEU A 62 -4.29 -11.88 3.41
CA LEU A 62 -3.12 -12.05 2.57
C LEU A 62 -2.41 -13.35 2.94
N LEU A 63 -2.36 -14.24 1.97
CA LEU A 63 -1.65 -15.51 1.99
C LEU A 63 -0.46 -15.44 1.03
N THR A 64 0.52 -16.34 1.18
CA THR A 64 1.64 -16.49 0.25
C THR A 64 1.86 -17.94 -0.14
N THR A 65 2.36 -18.16 -1.36
CA THR A 65 2.75 -19.49 -1.84
C THR A 65 4.15 -19.93 -1.41
N ARG A 66 4.98 -19.00 -0.90
CA ARG A 66 6.37 -19.25 -0.52
C ARG A 66 6.84 -18.24 0.54
N MET A 67 7.84 -18.60 1.33
CA MET A 67 8.29 -17.86 2.51
C MET A 67 9.72 -17.31 2.39
N ASP A 68 10.28 -17.21 1.19
CA ASP A 68 11.57 -16.56 0.98
C ASP A 68 11.46 -15.03 1.08
N PRO A 69 12.58 -14.31 1.36
CA PRO A 69 12.56 -12.86 1.55
C PRO A 69 11.96 -12.07 0.37
N VAL A 70 12.26 -12.47 -0.86
CA VAL A 70 11.75 -11.83 -2.08
C VAL A 70 10.23 -11.94 -2.15
N ALA A 71 9.68 -13.09 -1.76
CA ALA A 71 8.25 -13.30 -1.70
C ALA A 71 7.56 -12.40 -0.69
N LEU A 72 8.13 -12.27 0.50
CA LEU A 72 7.56 -11.47 1.59
C LEU A 72 7.56 -9.98 1.24
N ILE A 73 8.63 -9.49 0.61
CA ILE A 73 8.70 -8.13 0.07
C ILE A 73 7.64 -7.92 -1.03
N ALA A 74 7.49 -8.85 -1.98
CA ALA A 74 6.44 -8.74 -3.01
C ALA A 74 5.03 -8.77 -2.40
N CYS A 75 4.80 -9.61 -1.38
CA CYS A 75 3.52 -9.66 -0.66
C CYS A 75 3.24 -8.36 0.11
N GLY A 76 4.26 -7.76 0.71
CA GLY A 76 4.14 -6.45 1.36
C GLY A 76 3.77 -5.36 0.36
N ALA A 77 4.36 -5.37 -0.82
CA ALA A 77 4.01 -4.42 -1.87
C ALA A 77 2.55 -4.59 -2.33
N ALA A 78 2.06 -5.83 -2.44
CA ALA A 78 0.66 -6.12 -2.74
C ALA A 78 -0.28 -5.69 -1.60
N LEU A 79 0.11 -5.88 -0.34
CA LEU A 79 -0.63 -5.41 0.83
C LEU A 79 -0.81 -3.89 0.81
N HIS A 80 0.25 -3.15 0.49
CA HIS A 80 0.22 -1.70 0.36
C HIS A 80 -0.69 -1.25 -0.79
N HIS A 81 -0.64 -1.92 -1.95
CA HIS A 81 -1.57 -1.60 -3.04
C HIS A 81 -3.05 -1.86 -2.68
N VAL A 82 -3.36 -2.90 -1.89
CA VAL A 82 -4.73 -3.11 -1.39
C VAL A 82 -5.17 -1.96 -0.48
N ARG A 83 -4.29 -1.49 0.42
CA ARG A 83 -4.58 -0.33 1.28
C ARG A 83 -4.88 0.92 0.45
N ILE A 84 -4.07 1.19 -0.57
CA ILE A 84 -4.26 2.32 -1.50
C ILE A 84 -5.56 2.16 -2.28
N GLY A 85 -5.82 0.99 -2.84
CA GLY A 85 -7.03 0.72 -3.62
C GLY A 85 -8.29 0.93 -2.80
N LEU A 86 -8.31 0.45 -1.55
CA LEU A 86 -9.40 0.70 -0.61
C LEU A 86 -9.58 2.21 -0.40
N SER A 87 -8.49 2.92 -0.09
CA SER A 87 -8.53 4.37 0.15
C SER A 87 -9.05 5.16 -1.05
N ALA A 88 -8.63 4.79 -2.27
CA ALA A 88 -9.07 5.40 -3.52
C ALA A 88 -10.58 5.23 -3.77
N LEU A 89 -11.17 4.16 -3.25
CA LEU A 89 -12.61 3.87 -3.35
C LEU A 89 -13.38 4.32 -2.10
N GLY A 90 -12.79 5.16 -1.25
CA GLY A 90 -13.44 5.78 -0.09
C GLY A 90 -13.44 4.92 1.18
N TRP A 91 -12.62 3.87 1.23
CA TRP A 91 -12.51 2.97 2.38
C TRP A 91 -11.19 3.18 3.12
N SER A 92 -11.25 3.38 4.42
CA SER A 92 -10.09 3.16 5.28
C SER A 92 -9.93 1.67 5.61
N CYS A 93 -8.79 1.28 6.15
CA CYS A 93 -8.60 -0.08 6.62
C CYS A 93 -7.65 -0.16 7.81
N ARG A 94 -7.87 -1.15 8.66
CA ARG A 94 -6.93 -1.57 9.70
C ARG A 94 -6.24 -2.84 9.25
N VAL A 95 -4.90 -2.86 9.32
CA VAL A 95 -4.11 -4.03 8.92
C VAL A 95 -3.44 -4.65 10.14
N HIS A 96 -3.72 -5.93 10.37
CA HIS A 96 -3.03 -6.77 11.34
C HIS A 96 -2.01 -7.64 10.62
N ARG A 97 -0.72 -7.34 10.81
CA ARG A 97 0.40 -8.08 10.23
C ARG A 97 0.88 -9.11 11.24
N LYS A 98 0.76 -10.38 10.91
CA LYS A 98 1.21 -11.47 11.77
C LYS A 98 1.60 -12.67 10.89
N PRO A 99 2.77 -12.61 10.24
CA PRO A 99 3.28 -13.72 9.45
C PRO A 99 3.32 -15.00 10.29
N LYS A 100 2.62 -16.04 9.83
CA LYS A 100 2.57 -17.36 10.43
C LYS A 100 2.21 -18.40 9.38
N GLY A 101 3.18 -19.20 8.97
CA GLY A 101 2.98 -20.15 7.88
C GLY A 101 2.67 -19.41 6.59
N ASP A 102 1.64 -19.82 5.87
CA ASP A 102 1.21 -19.17 4.62
C ASP A 102 0.42 -17.87 4.83
N HIS A 103 -0.06 -17.57 6.05
CA HIS A 103 -0.82 -16.36 6.35
C HIS A 103 0.10 -15.20 6.77
N LEU A 104 0.02 -14.06 6.09
CA LEU A 104 0.89 -12.90 6.33
C LEU A 104 0.19 -11.76 7.05
N ALA A 105 -1.02 -11.40 6.62
CA ALA A 105 -1.76 -10.28 7.18
C ALA A 105 -3.27 -10.42 6.98
N THR A 106 -4.01 -9.73 7.85
CA THR A 106 -5.45 -9.53 7.71
C THR A 106 -5.77 -8.04 7.61
N VAL A 107 -6.52 -7.67 6.58
CA VAL A 107 -7.02 -6.33 6.32
C VAL A 107 -8.49 -6.29 6.72
N PHE A 108 -8.86 -5.32 7.56
CA PHE A 108 -10.23 -5.06 7.98
C PHE A 108 -10.65 -3.72 7.37
N PRO A 109 -11.41 -3.71 6.26
CA PRO A 109 -11.99 -2.50 5.69
C PRO A 109 -12.91 -1.80 6.70
N ARG A 110 -12.95 -0.47 6.62
CA ARG A 110 -13.71 0.38 7.54
C ARG A 110 -14.42 1.47 6.73
N TRP A 111 -15.71 1.67 7.03
CA TRP A 111 -16.50 2.78 6.50
C TRP A 111 -16.19 4.08 7.25
N GLU A 112 -14.91 4.45 7.31
CA GLU A 112 -14.49 5.76 7.79
C GLU A 112 -13.80 6.43 6.60
N LEU A 113 -14.52 7.36 5.97
CA LEU A 113 -13.94 8.29 4.99
C LEU A 113 -12.89 9.11 5.74
N ASP A 114 -11.63 8.95 5.37
CA ASP A 114 -10.61 9.94 5.70
C ASP A 114 -10.63 11.01 4.59
N PRO A 115 -11.25 12.19 4.83
CA PRO A 115 -11.34 13.24 3.82
C PRO A 115 -9.97 13.84 3.46
N PHE A 116 -8.91 13.49 4.20
CA PHE A 116 -7.55 13.91 3.95
C PHE A 116 -6.65 12.76 3.47
N SER A 117 -7.23 11.64 2.99
CA SER A 117 -6.41 10.54 2.51
C SER A 117 -5.48 11.04 1.39
N ASN A 118 -4.18 10.97 1.67
CA ASN A 118 -3.11 11.38 0.75
C ASN A 118 -2.83 10.34 -0.33
N GLU A 119 -3.71 9.33 -0.44
CA GLU A 119 -3.51 8.15 -1.28
C GLU A 119 -4.08 8.30 -2.69
N VAL A 120 -4.80 9.37 -2.99
CA VAL A 120 -5.33 9.62 -4.35
C VAL A 120 -4.17 9.69 -5.36
N ALA A 121 -3.09 10.39 -5.01
CA ALA A 121 -1.90 10.48 -5.86
C ALA A 121 -1.22 9.11 -6.01
N SER A 122 -1.11 8.34 -4.92
CA SER A 122 -0.58 6.97 -4.94
C SER A 122 -1.42 6.05 -5.83
N ALA A 123 -2.74 6.12 -5.72
CA ALA A 123 -3.68 5.31 -6.49
C ALA A 123 -3.60 5.60 -7.99
N ALA A 124 -3.54 6.88 -8.36
CA ALA A 124 -3.31 7.28 -9.75
C ALA A 124 -1.94 6.76 -10.26
N ALA A 125 -0.91 6.83 -9.42
CA ALA A 125 0.42 6.34 -9.74
C ALA A 125 0.47 4.82 -10.00
N VAL A 126 -0.40 4.00 -9.41
CA VAL A 126 -0.41 2.53 -9.65
C VAL A 126 -0.59 2.19 -11.14
N SER A 127 -1.42 2.97 -11.85
CA SER A 127 -1.68 2.76 -13.28
C SER A 127 -0.55 3.26 -14.17
N LEU A 128 0.17 4.29 -13.71
CA LEU A 128 1.25 4.97 -14.44
C LEU A 128 2.62 4.33 -14.21
N ARG A 129 2.83 3.70 -13.05
CA ARG A 129 4.11 3.10 -12.68
C ARG A 129 4.51 2.02 -13.69
N ARG A 130 5.77 2.10 -14.12
CA ARG A 130 6.45 1.12 -14.95
C ARG A 130 7.85 0.87 -14.40
N SER A 131 8.34 -0.36 -14.53
CA SER A 131 9.75 -0.68 -14.22
C SER A 131 10.63 -0.30 -15.41
N ASP A 132 11.58 0.62 -15.23
CA ASP A 132 12.45 1.13 -16.30
C ASP A 132 13.91 0.77 -16.07
N ALA A 133 14.35 -0.37 -16.63
CA ALA A 133 15.72 -0.86 -16.48
C ALA A 133 16.77 -0.08 -17.27
N ARG A 134 16.37 0.90 -18.10
CA ARG A 134 17.28 1.63 -18.97
C ARG A 134 18.19 2.56 -18.17
N THR A 135 19.23 3.04 -18.83
CA THR A 135 20.09 4.07 -18.27
C THR A 135 19.31 5.39 -18.15
N PHE A 136 19.26 5.93 -16.94
CA PHE A 136 18.66 7.25 -16.69
C PHE A 136 19.57 8.37 -17.18
N SER A 137 19.00 9.54 -17.37
CA SER A 137 19.78 10.75 -17.65
C SER A 137 20.69 11.12 -16.46
N ASP A 138 21.64 12.01 -16.73
CA ASP A 138 22.56 12.59 -15.75
C ASP A 138 21.95 13.74 -14.95
N GLN A 139 20.71 14.15 -15.26
CA GLN A 139 20.01 15.18 -14.51
C GLN A 139 19.83 14.75 -13.04
N GLU A 140 20.16 15.68 -12.14
CA GLU A 140 20.08 15.42 -10.70
C GLU A 140 18.62 15.21 -10.24
N VAL A 141 18.43 14.22 -9.37
CA VAL A 141 17.16 14.03 -8.65
C VAL A 141 17.07 15.11 -7.57
N PRO A 142 16.04 15.98 -7.58
CA PRO A 142 15.91 17.04 -6.60
C PRO A 142 15.92 16.49 -5.16
N ILE A 143 16.58 17.22 -4.26
CA ILE A 143 16.65 16.83 -2.84
C ILE A 143 15.25 16.69 -2.25
N SER A 144 14.31 17.57 -2.62
CA SER A 144 12.90 17.48 -2.20
C SER A 144 12.24 16.17 -2.61
N ALA A 145 12.47 15.72 -3.84
CA ALA A 145 11.97 14.43 -4.32
C ALA A 145 12.60 13.28 -3.51
N LEU A 146 13.93 13.30 -3.35
CA LEU A 146 14.62 12.29 -2.55
C LEU A 146 14.10 12.25 -1.10
N THR A 147 13.97 13.40 -0.44
CA THR A 147 13.40 13.49 0.91
C THR A 147 12.00 12.88 0.97
N TRP A 148 11.14 13.15 -0.02
CA TRP A 148 9.81 12.55 -0.09
C TRP A 148 9.88 11.02 -0.16
N LEU A 149 10.75 10.46 -1.02
CA LEU A 149 10.92 9.01 -1.13
C LEU A 149 11.37 8.38 0.19
N LEU A 150 12.32 9.01 0.89
CA LEU A 150 12.80 8.51 2.19
C LEU A 150 11.69 8.57 3.26
N GLN A 151 10.89 9.64 3.28
CA GLN A 151 9.76 9.75 4.19
C GLN A 151 8.64 8.75 3.87
N ALA A 152 8.40 8.47 2.59
CA ALA A 152 7.43 7.47 2.14
C ALA A 152 7.78 6.06 2.66
N ALA A 153 9.07 5.69 2.63
CA ALA A 153 9.53 4.45 3.24
C ALA A 153 9.33 4.44 4.77
N GLN A 154 9.71 5.54 5.42
CA GLN A 154 9.64 5.66 6.88
C GLN A 154 8.21 5.60 7.43
N ALA A 155 7.24 6.15 6.69
CA ALA A 155 5.82 6.06 7.02
C ALA A 155 5.31 4.60 7.05
N GLU A 156 5.92 3.72 6.26
CA GLU A 156 5.63 2.28 6.23
C GLU A 156 6.44 1.46 7.25
N GLY A 157 7.33 2.14 7.99
CA GLY A 157 8.16 1.55 9.04
C GLY A 157 9.42 0.86 8.53
N ALA A 158 9.89 1.21 7.33
CA ALA A 158 11.20 0.78 6.83
C ALA A 158 12.06 1.99 6.45
N SER A 159 13.36 1.80 6.30
CA SER A 159 14.27 2.88 5.92
C SER A 159 14.93 2.61 4.57
N LEU A 160 15.21 3.68 3.83
CA LEU A 160 16.03 3.64 2.63
C LEU A 160 17.33 4.41 2.86
N VAL A 161 18.43 3.90 2.33
CA VAL A 161 19.73 4.60 2.35
C VAL A 161 20.24 4.82 0.93
N PRO A 162 20.64 6.05 0.54
CA PRO A 162 21.32 6.26 -0.72
C PRO A 162 22.68 5.56 -0.71
N VAL A 163 22.93 4.68 -1.69
CA VAL A 163 24.17 3.91 -1.81
C VAL A 163 25.04 4.35 -2.99
N SER A 164 24.45 5.00 -4.00
CA SER A 164 25.22 5.65 -5.07
C SER A 164 24.42 6.78 -5.73
N LYS A 165 25.16 7.71 -6.36
CA LYS A 165 24.63 8.83 -7.15
C LYS A 165 25.33 8.87 -8.51
N GLY A 166 24.61 9.32 -9.53
CA GLY A 166 25.08 9.44 -10.91
C GLY A 166 23.89 9.62 -11.85
N ASN A 167 23.75 8.74 -12.84
CA ASN A 167 22.56 8.64 -13.70
C ASN A 167 21.33 8.17 -12.86
N GLY A 168 20.79 9.07 -12.04
CA GLY A 168 19.85 8.80 -10.96
C GLY A 168 20.51 8.52 -9.60
N VAL A 169 19.69 8.07 -8.65
CA VAL A 169 20.09 7.68 -7.30
C VAL A 169 19.73 6.22 -7.08
N VAL A 170 20.64 5.45 -6.47
CA VAL A 170 20.34 4.09 -6.01
C VAL A 170 20.09 4.14 -4.52
N LEU A 171 18.92 3.66 -4.11
CA LEU A 171 18.49 3.54 -2.73
C LEU A 171 18.50 2.05 -2.34
N SER A 172 19.04 1.73 -1.18
CA SER A 172 18.97 0.38 -0.61
C SER A 172 17.91 0.34 0.47
N LEU A 173 17.03 -0.66 0.39
CA LEU A 173 16.07 -0.95 1.44
C LEU A 173 16.79 -1.61 2.61
N VAL A 174 16.64 -0.99 3.79
CA VAL A 174 17.13 -1.53 5.05
C VAL A 174 15.94 -2.14 5.76
N ALA A 175 15.89 -3.47 5.77
CA ALA A 175 14.93 -4.26 6.51
C ALA A 175 15.68 -5.32 7.31
N GLU A 176 15.21 -5.60 8.52
CA GLU A 176 15.62 -6.81 9.24
C GLU A 176 15.16 -8.06 8.48
N SER A 177 15.80 -9.18 8.75
CA SER A 177 15.55 -10.44 8.04
C SER A 177 14.36 -11.23 8.57
N ASP A 178 13.64 -10.74 9.58
CA ASP A 178 12.41 -11.39 10.04
C ASP A 178 11.23 -11.13 9.11
N ASP A 179 10.26 -12.04 9.12
CA ASP A 179 9.14 -12.03 8.19
C ASP A 179 8.31 -10.73 8.24
N LEU A 180 8.17 -10.11 9.42
CA LEU A 180 7.39 -8.89 9.58
C LEU A 180 8.16 -7.69 9.01
N ALA A 181 9.47 -7.60 9.25
CA ALA A 181 10.31 -6.56 8.67
C ALA A 181 10.37 -6.65 7.14
N LEU A 182 10.44 -7.85 6.58
CA LEU A 182 10.40 -8.07 5.13
C LEU A 182 9.05 -7.67 4.53
N LEU A 183 7.95 -8.00 5.20
CA LEU A 183 6.61 -7.57 4.78
C LEU A 183 6.49 -6.03 4.79
N ARG A 184 6.97 -5.37 5.85
CA ARG A 184 7.01 -3.89 5.92
C ARG A 184 7.94 -3.29 4.86
N GLY A 185 9.06 -3.94 4.59
CA GLY A 185 9.97 -3.57 3.52
C GLY A 185 9.29 -3.57 2.16
N GLY A 186 8.40 -4.55 1.91
CA GLY A 186 7.53 -4.58 0.74
C GLY A 186 6.55 -3.42 0.65
N GLU A 187 5.91 -3.06 1.76
CA GLU A 187 5.00 -1.91 1.81
C GLU A 187 5.75 -0.61 1.51
N ALA A 188 6.92 -0.43 2.13
CA ALA A 188 7.80 0.70 1.90
C ALA A 188 8.30 0.76 0.44
N LEU A 189 8.71 -0.38 -0.13
CA LEU A 189 9.08 -0.48 -1.54
C LEU A 189 7.95 0.03 -2.43
N SER A 190 6.72 -0.44 -2.21
CA SER A 190 5.56 0.04 -2.95
C SER A 190 5.35 1.55 -2.79
N SER A 191 5.39 2.06 -1.55
CA SER A 191 5.17 3.48 -1.26
C SER A 191 6.19 4.37 -1.98
N VAL A 192 7.46 3.98 -1.96
CA VAL A 192 8.56 4.69 -2.64
C VAL A 192 8.38 4.71 -4.15
N LEU A 193 8.03 3.57 -4.76
CA LEU A 193 7.88 3.52 -6.21
C LEU A 193 6.69 4.36 -6.70
N LEU A 194 5.60 4.40 -5.92
CA LEU A 194 4.46 5.25 -6.24
C LEU A 194 4.79 6.73 -6.02
N ALA A 195 5.48 7.08 -4.94
CA ALA A 195 5.97 8.44 -4.72
C ALA A 195 6.92 8.91 -5.84
N ALA A 196 7.82 8.04 -6.32
CA ALA A 196 8.69 8.32 -7.45
C ALA A 196 7.87 8.61 -8.72
N THR A 197 6.83 7.80 -8.96
CA THR A 197 5.91 7.99 -10.09
C THR A 197 5.15 9.31 -10.00
N VAL A 198 4.69 9.70 -8.80
CA VAL A 198 4.04 11.00 -8.55
C VAL A 198 4.99 12.18 -8.85
N TRP A 199 6.27 12.03 -8.53
CA TRP A 199 7.32 13.01 -8.86
C TRP A 199 7.70 13.02 -10.36
N GLY A 200 7.21 12.08 -11.16
CA GLY A 200 7.60 11.92 -12.56
C GLY A 200 8.95 11.24 -12.77
N LEU A 201 9.50 10.61 -11.72
CA LEU A 201 10.75 9.87 -11.80
C LEU A 201 10.51 8.45 -12.35
N ALA A 202 11.40 8.03 -13.24
CA ALA A 202 11.52 6.62 -13.60
C ALA A 202 12.09 5.83 -12.43
N SER A 203 11.70 4.56 -12.30
CA SER A 203 12.17 3.69 -11.23
C SER A 203 12.42 2.26 -11.71
N HIS A 204 13.40 1.60 -11.09
CA HIS A 204 13.69 0.20 -11.34
C HIS A 204 14.18 -0.47 -10.07
N VAL A 205 13.67 -1.67 -9.79
CA VAL A 205 14.06 -2.46 -8.62
C VAL A 205 14.92 -3.62 -9.07
N ARG A 206 16.03 -3.84 -8.37
CA ARG A 206 16.87 -5.03 -8.55
C ARG A 206 17.13 -5.68 -7.19
N ILE A 207 17.26 -7.00 -7.21
CA ILE A 207 17.68 -7.78 -6.05
C ILE A 207 19.14 -8.16 -6.27
N ASP A 208 19.98 -7.92 -5.27
CA ASP A 208 21.41 -8.18 -5.30
C ASP A 208 21.82 -8.91 -4.03
N GLY A 209 21.87 -10.24 -4.09
CA GLY A 209 21.88 -11.09 -2.90
C GLY A 209 20.61 -10.84 -2.07
N ASP A 210 20.80 -10.43 -0.82
CA ASP A 210 19.69 -10.10 0.09
C ASP A 210 19.28 -8.61 0.03
N ALA A 211 19.98 -7.78 -0.75
CA ALA A 211 19.69 -6.36 -0.83
C ALA A 211 18.63 -6.06 -1.90
N VAL A 212 17.61 -5.27 -1.53
CA VAL A 212 16.65 -4.68 -2.48
C VAL A 212 17.11 -3.27 -2.81
N LEU A 213 17.46 -3.06 -4.08
CA LEU A 213 18.00 -1.81 -4.58
C LEU A 213 17.02 -1.15 -5.54
N ILE A 214 16.68 0.09 -5.26
CA ILE A 214 15.73 0.90 -6.03
C ILE A 214 16.53 2.01 -6.71
N ARG A 215 16.63 1.96 -8.03
CA ARG A 215 17.16 3.06 -8.82
C ARG A 215 16.01 4.01 -9.15
N VAL A 216 16.20 5.31 -8.92
CA VAL A 216 15.25 6.36 -9.31
C VAL A 216 15.98 7.47 -10.07
N GLY A 217 15.33 8.08 -11.06
CA GLY A 217 15.93 9.17 -11.84
C GLY A 217 15.06 9.66 -12.98
N TRP A 218 15.56 10.67 -13.68
CA TRP A 218 14.89 11.19 -14.87
C TRP A 218 15.20 10.34 -16.08
N GLN A 219 14.17 9.99 -16.84
CA GLN A 219 14.36 9.43 -18.16
C GLN A 219 14.52 10.54 -19.20
N TRP A 220 15.22 10.27 -20.29
CA TRP A 220 15.37 11.25 -21.38
C TRP A 220 14.01 11.64 -21.97
N PRO A 221 13.78 12.91 -22.33
CA PRO A 221 12.49 13.38 -22.87
C PRO A 221 12.02 12.61 -24.11
N ASN A 222 12.96 12.09 -24.91
CA ASN A 222 12.70 11.35 -26.15
C ASN A 222 12.96 9.84 -26.00
N ALA A 223 12.99 9.32 -24.78
CA ALA A 223 13.14 7.88 -24.58
C ALA A 223 11.96 7.14 -25.20
N GLU A 224 12.24 6.01 -25.84
CA GLU A 224 11.20 5.17 -26.43
C GLU A 224 10.14 4.78 -25.39
N PRO A 225 8.87 4.60 -25.77
CA PRO A 225 7.86 4.07 -24.85
C PRO A 225 8.29 2.71 -24.28
N LEU A 226 8.05 2.49 -22.99
CA LEU A 226 8.31 1.20 -22.37
C LEU A 226 7.39 0.11 -22.95
N PRO A 227 7.86 -1.15 -23.03
CA PRO A 227 7.00 -2.25 -23.46
C PRO A 227 5.86 -2.45 -22.45
N HIS A 228 4.74 -3.01 -22.90
CA HIS A 228 3.57 -3.31 -22.05
C HIS A 228 3.89 -4.24 -20.87
N SER A 229 4.98 -5.01 -20.97
CA SER A 229 5.50 -5.92 -19.94
C SER A 229 6.27 -5.22 -18.82
N ALA A 230 6.63 -3.94 -18.98
CA ALA A 230 7.30 -3.14 -17.96
C ALA A 230 6.35 -2.75 -16.82
N ARG A 231 5.72 -3.73 -16.17
CA ARG A 231 4.91 -3.51 -14.98
C ARG A 231 5.78 -3.44 -13.74
#